data_AF-I4EKX1-F1
#
_entry.id   AF-I4EKX1-F1
#
_cell.length_a   1.000
_cell.length_b   1.000
_cell.length_c   1.000
_cell.angle_alpha   90.00
_cell.angle_beta   90.00
_cell.angle_gamma   90.00
#
_symmetry.space_group_name_H-M   'P 1'
#
loop_
_entity.id
_entity.type
_entity.pdbx_description
1 polymer ?
#
loop_
_entity_poly.entity_id
_entity_poly.type
_entity_poly.pdbx_seq_one_letter_code
_entity_poly.pdbx_strand_id
1 'polypeptide(L)'
;MRIGSAPSEIPAALNAITSVASEHGLHESLTVDCGSGLIYGRLAADSDEVEPLRRAWSALASLARHATLLAAPSAVKQGTDVFGPEPAGFAVMRSLKDQFDPNRVLNRGRFVGRL
;
A
#
# COMPACT_ATOMS: atom_id res chain seq x y z
N MET A 1 1.01 5.49 4.00
CA MET A 1 1.30 4.59 2.86
C MET A 1 2.57 5.02 2.15
N ARG A 2 3.18 4.12 1.38
CA ARG A 2 4.27 4.40 0.45
C ARG A 2 3.88 3.91 -0.94
N ILE A 3 4.04 4.75 -1.96
CA ILE A 3 3.78 4.44 -3.37
C ILE A 3 5.07 4.69 -4.14
N GLY A 4 5.45 3.73 -4.98
CA GLY A 4 6.57 3.83 -5.91
C GLY A 4 6.07 4.08 -7.32
N SER A 5 6.66 5.08 -7.98
CA SER A 5 6.37 5.45 -9.37
C SER A 5 7.68 5.76 -10.12
N ALA A 6 7.66 5.81 -11.45
CA ALA A 6 8.82 6.34 -12.16
C ALA A 6 8.96 7.85 -11.84
N PRO A 7 10.19 8.41 -11.75
CA PRO A 7 10.38 9.84 -11.50
C PRO A 7 9.58 10.76 -12.45
N SER A 8 9.47 10.38 -13.72
CA SER A 8 8.68 11.09 -14.73
C SER A 8 7.16 11.00 -14.54
N GLU A 9 6.68 10.01 -13.79
CA GLU A 9 5.26 9.74 -13.55
C GLU A 9 4.78 10.29 -12.19
N ILE A 10 5.67 10.89 -11.39
CA ILE A 10 5.33 11.47 -10.09
C ILE A 10 4.15 12.45 -10.18
N PRO A 11 4.09 13.41 -11.14
CA PRO A 11 2.97 14.34 -11.20
C PRO A 11 1.62 13.62 -11.41
N ALA A 12 1.59 12.61 -12.27
CA ALA A 12 0.39 11.81 -12.50
C ALA A 12 -0.01 11.01 -11.25
N ALA A 13 0.96 10.44 -10.54
CA ALA A 13 0.72 9.73 -9.28
C ALA A 13 0.19 10.65 -8.17
N LEU A 14 0.71 11.88 -8.06
CA LEU A 14 0.20 12.87 -7.10
C LEU A 14 -1.24 13.26 -7.41
N ASN A 15 -1.55 13.53 -8.68
CA ASN A 15 -2.92 13.84 -9.11
C ASN A 15 -3.89 12.68 -8.80
N ALA A 16 -3.48 11.44 -9.04
CA ALA A 16 -4.28 10.27 -8.70
C ALA A 16 -4.52 10.16 -7.18
N ILE A 17 -3.49 10.42 -6.36
CA ILE A 17 -3.63 10.40 -4.88
C ILE A 17 -4.62 11.47 -4.41
N THR A 18 -4.49 12.70 -4.89
CA THR A 18 -5.39 13.80 -4.53
C THR A 18 -6.81 13.56 -5.03
N SER A 19 -7.00 13.01 -6.24
CA SER A 19 -8.33 12.65 -6.75
C SER A 19 -9.01 11.62 -5.84
N VAL A 20 -8.32 10.53 -5.51
CA VAL A 20 -8.87 9.48 -4.65
C VAL A 20 -9.14 9.98 -3.23
N ALA A 21 -8.27 10.84 -2.69
CA ALA A 21 -8.49 11.45 -1.38
C ALA A 21 -9.78 12.29 -1.38
N SER A 22 -9.94 13.16 -2.39
CA SER A 22 -11.12 14.01 -2.56
C SER A 22 -12.41 13.19 -2.76
N GLU A 23 -12.40 12.17 -3.62
CA GLU A 23 -13.54 11.27 -3.88
C GLU A 23 -14.06 10.57 -2.62
N HIS A 24 -13.17 10.33 -1.64
CA HIS A 24 -13.51 9.70 -0.37
C HIS A 24 -13.63 10.67 0.80
N GLY A 25 -13.55 11.98 0.56
CA GLY A 25 -13.63 13.00 1.62
C GLY A 25 -12.50 12.91 2.64
N LEU A 26 -11.30 12.56 2.20
CA LEU A 26 -10.12 12.38 3.03
C LEU A 26 -9.16 13.57 2.88
N HIS A 27 -8.46 13.89 3.97
CA HIS A 27 -7.34 14.83 3.95
C HIS A 27 -6.05 14.10 3.66
N GLU A 28 -5.29 14.54 2.67
CA GLU A 28 -3.97 14.02 2.36
C GLU A 28 -2.81 14.91 2.87
N SER A 29 -1.71 14.25 3.24
CA SER A 29 -0.42 14.88 3.45
C SER A 29 0.66 14.04 2.78
N LEU A 30 1.40 14.66 1.86
CA LEU A 30 2.33 13.97 0.97
C LEU A 30 3.76 14.48 1.17
N THR A 31 4.71 13.56 1.17
CA THR A 31 6.15 13.84 1.08
C THR A 31 6.71 13.03 -0.07
N VAL A 32 7.43 13.70 -0.97
CA VAL A 32 7.91 13.11 -2.22
C VAL A 32 9.42 13.16 -2.26
N ASP A 33 10.03 12.01 -2.52
CA ASP A 33 11.42 11.94 -2.96
C ASP A 33 11.42 11.80 -4.48
N CYS A 34 11.63 12.93 -5.15
CA CYS A 34 11.58 13.01 -6.61
C CYS A 34 12.69 12.21 -7.29
N GLY A 35 13.84 12.03 -6.63
CA GLY A 35 14.99 11.33 -7.20
C GLY A 35 14.77 9.81 -7.25
N SER A 36 14.13 9.27 -6.21
CA SER A 36 13.85 7.83 -6.11
C SER A 36 12.47 7.41 -6.64
N GLY A 37 11.57 8.37 -6.91
CA GLY A 37 10.21 8.07 -7.34
C GLY A 37 9.31 7.58 -6.20
N LEU A 38 9.67 7.88 -4.94
CA LEU A 38 8.93 7.46 -3.77
C LEU A 38 8.00 8.57 -3.27
N ILE A 39 6.74 8.21 -3.07
CA ILE A 39 5.72 9.08 -2.48
C ILE A 39 5.30 8.46 -1.14
N TYR A 40 5.52 9.21 -0.06
CA TYR A 40 5.01 8.89 1.26
C TYR A 40 3.74 9.71 1.49
N GLY A 41 2.60 9.03 1.61
CA GLY A 41 1.31 9.66 1.80
C GLY A 41 0.67 9.29 3.13
N ARG A 42 0.01 10.24 3.77
CA ARG A 42 -0.94 10.02 4.87
C ARG A 42 -2.31 10.43 4.38
N LEU A 43 -3.30 9.56 4.58
CA LEU A 43 -4.72 9.87 4.39
C LEU A 43 -5.38 9.86 5.77
N ALA A 44 -6.21 10.85 6.05
CA ALA A 44 -6.96 10.99 7.29
C ALA A 44 -8.44 11.28 6.99
N ALA A 45 -9.33 10.69 7.78
CA ALA A 45 -10.75 10.99 7.78
C ALA A 45 -11.09 11.78 9.05
N ASP A 46 -12.11 12.64 8.97
CA ASP A 46 -12.62 13.35 10.16
C ASP A 46 -13.55 12.46 11.01
N SER A 47 -14.04 11.36 10.45
CA SER A 47 -14.87 10.37 11.14
C SER A 47 -14.07 9.10 11.50
N ASP A 48 -14.60 8.33 12.46
CA ASP A 48 -14.07 7.00 12.82
C ASP A 48 -14.45 5.89 11.83
N GLU A 49 -15.13 6.25 10.72
CA GLU A 49 -15.48 5.28 9.69
C GLU A 49 -14.24 4.80 8.94
N VAL A 50 -14.03 3.49 8.92
CA VAL A 50 -12.83 2.88 8.31
C VAL A 50 -12.97 2.63 6.81
N GLU A 51 -14.20 2.60 6.31
CA GLU A 51 -14.50 2.19 4.93
C GLU A 51 -13.95 3.18 3.87
N PRO A 52 -14.03 4.50 4.03
CA PRO A 52 -13.40 5.44 3.11
C PRO A 52 -11.89 5.23 2.98
N LEU A 53 -11.20 5.00 4.11
CA LEU A 53 -9.76 4.71 4.14
C LEU A 53 -9.41 3.40 3.42
N ARG A 54 -10.24 2.36 3.57
CA ARG A 54 -10.06 1.07 2.88
C ARG A 54 -10.23 1.19 1.38
N ARG A 55 -11.28 1.89 0.93
CA ARG A 55 -11.56 2.11 -0.50
C ARG A 55 -10.48 2.96 -1.16
N ALA A 56 -10.08 4.05 -0.52
CA ALA A 56 -8.99 4.89 -0.98
C ALA A 56 -7.70 4.09 -1.12
N TRP A 57 -7.35 3.29 -0.10
CA TRP A 57 -6.18 2.42 -0.18
C TRP A 57 -6.29 1.40 -1.32
N SER A 58 -7.44 0.73 -1.49
CA SER A 58 -7.63 -0.25 -2.55
C SER A 58 -7.47 0.36 -3.96
N ALA A 59 -7.99 1.57 -4.17
CA ALA A 59 -7.87 2.29 -5.43
C ALA A 59 -6.42 2.71 -5.71
N LEU A 60 -5.71 3.23 -4.71
CA LEU A 60 -4.32 3.65 -4.88
C LEU A 60 -3.37 2.47 -5.05
N ALA A 61 -3.61 1.40 -4.31
CA ALA A 61 -2.83 0.17 -4.41
C ALA A 61 -2.95 -0.46 -5.80
N SER A 62 -4.12 -0.45 -6.44
CA SER A 62 -4.29 -1.04 -7.78
C SER A 62 -3.67 -0.22 -8.91
N LEU A 63 -3.56 1.09 -8.74
CA LEU A 63 -2.97 2.01 -9.74
C LEU A 63 -1.44 2.11 -9.63
N ALA A 64 -0.88 1.78 -8.47
CA ALA A 64 0.54 1.92 -8.21
C ALA A 64 1.35 0.75 -8.78
N ARG A 65 2.54 1.04 -9.36
CA ARG A 65 3.50 -0.04 -9.70
C ARG A 65 4.02 -0.77 -8.47
N HIS A 66 4.14 -0.05 -7.35
CA HIS A 66 4.50 -0.60 -6.07
C HIS A 66 3.80 0.18 -4.96
N ALA A 67 3.12 -0.49 -4.04
CA ALA A 67 2.48 0.17 -2.90
C ALA A 67 2.62 -0.63 -1.61
N THR A 68 2.70 0.07 -0.49
CA THR A 68 2.70 -0.54 0.84
C THR A 68 1.98 0.34 1.86
N LEU A 69 1.02 -0.23 2.58
CA LEU A 69 0.36 0.39 3.71
C LEU A 69 1.20 0.23 4.98
N LEU A 70 2.11 1.19 5.18
CA LEU A 70 3.04 1.21 6.32
C LEU A 70 2.32 1.17 7.68
N ALA A 71 1.42 2.13 7.89
CA ALA A 71 0.68 2.30 9.15
C ALA A 71 -0.79 2.64 8.85
N ALA A 72 -1.67 2.10 9.67
CA ALA A 72 -3.11 2.36 9.69
C ALA A 72 -3.69 1.72 10.97
N PRO A 73 -4.86 2.19 11.45
CA PRO A 73 -5.60 1.52 12.52
C PRO A 73 -5.81 0.03 12.23
N SER A 74 -5.87 -0.80 13.27
CA SER A 74 -6.08 -2.25 13.13
C SER A 74 -7.36 -2.56 12.35
N ALA A 75 -8.43 -1.81 12.62
CA ALA A 75 -9.72 -1.90 11.94
C ALA A 75 -9.67 -1.53 10.45
N VAL A 76 -8.62 -0.86 9.97
CA VAL A 76 -8.39 -0.66 8.52
C VAL A 76 -7.58 -1.82 7.94
N LYS A 77 -6.59 -2.35 8.68
CA LYS A 77 -5.72 -3.44 8.21
C LYS A 77 -6.40 -4.80 8.17
N GLN A 78 -7.39 -5.07 9.01
CA GLN A 78 -8.06 -6.38 9.09
C GLN A 78 -8.76 -6.74 7.76
N GLY A 79 -8.29 -7.75 7.04
CA GLY A 79 -8.88 -8.14 5.75
C GLY A 79 -8.52 -7.23 4.57
N THR A 80 -7.74 -6.17 4.79
CA THR A 80 -7.15 -5.36 3.73
C THR A 80 -5.79 -5.95 3.35
N ASP A 81 -5.52 -6.13 2.06
CA ASP A 81 -4.15 -6.37 1.64
C ASP A 81 -3.32 -5.10 1.85
N VAL A 82 -2.29 -5.17 2.68
CA VAL A 82 -1.40 -4.03 2.97
C VAL A 82 -0.35 -3.84 1.88
N PHE A 83 -0.27 -4.74 0.91
CA PHE A 83 0.59 -4.64 -0.26
C PHE A 83 -0.24 -4.26 -1.49
N GLY A 84 0.44 -3.62 -2.44
CA GLY A 84 -0.10 -3.36 -3.77
C GLY A 84 0.03 -4.59 -4.69
N PRO A 85 0.26 -4.38 -5.99
CA PRO A 85 0.36 -5.48 -6.94
C PRO A 85 1.50 -6.43 -6.61
N GLU A 86 1.31 -7.71 -6.96
CA GLU A 86 2.33 -8.73 -6.78
C GLU A 86 3.60 -8.35 -7.56
N PRO A 87 4.76 -8.24 -6.90
CA PRO A 87 6.00 -7.89 -7.58
C PRO A 87 6.51 -9.07 -8.42
N ALA A 88 7.24 -8.80 -9.50
CA ALA A 88 7.80 -9.84 -10.37
C ALA A 88 8.64 -10.92 -9.64
N GLY A 89 9.30 -10.54 -8.54
CA GLY A 89 10.10 -11.45 -7.70
C GLY A 89 9.32 -12.31 -6.72
N PHE A 90 7.99 -12.33 -6.75
CA PHE A 90 7.19 -12.97 -5.72
C PHE A 90 7.39 -14.49 -5.62
N ALA A 91 7.62 -15.17 -6.74
CA ALA A 91 7.97 -16.59 -6.74
C ALA A 91 9.28 -16.87 -5.96
N VAL A 92 10.27 -15.98 -6.08
CA VAL A 92 11.53 -16.08 -5.32
C VAL A 92 11.27 -15.87 -3.83
N MET A 93 10.45 -14.88 -3.47
CA MET A 93 10.08 -14.65 -2.07
C MET A 93 9.36 -15.84 -1.43
N ARG A 94 8.45 -16.51 -2.18
CA ARG A 94 7.81 -17.75 -1.73
C ARG A 94 8.83 -18.86 -1.49
N SER A 95 9.72 -19.09 -2.45
CA SER A 95 10.78 -20.10 -2.34
C SER A 95 11.67 -19.87 -1.12
N LEU A 96 12.03 -18.61 -0.84
CA LEU A 96 12.79 -18.28 0.37
C LEU A 96 11.99 -18.57 1.65
N LYS A 97 10.69 -18.22 1.70
CA LYS A 97 9.85 -18.52 2.88
C LYS A 97 9.73 -20.03 3.11
N ASP A 98 9.53 -20.83 2.07
CA ASP A 98 9.44 -22.29 2.20
C ASP A 98 10.77 -22.92 2.66
N GLN A 99 11.92 -22.36 2.27
CA GLN A 99 13.24 -22.83 2.71
C GLN A 99 13.54 -22.50 4.18
N PHE A 100 13.23 -21.28 4.62
CA PHE A 100 13.59 -20.80 5.96
C PHE A 100 12.49 -21.01 7.02
N ASP A 101 11.24 -21.23 6.61
CA ASP A 101 10.08 -21.45 7.47
C ASP A 101 9.17 -22.56 6.90
N PRO A 102 9.68 -23.79 6.72
CA PRO A 102 8.94 -24.88 6.07
C PRO A 102 7.65 -25.25 6.81
N ASN A 103 7.61 -25.06 8.13
CA ASN A 103 6.43 -25.32 8.96
C ASN A 103 5.49 -24.12 9.11
N ARG A 104 5.79 -22.99 8.43
CA ARG A 104 5.00 -21.76 8.42
C ARG A 104 4.64 -21.31 9.83
N VAL A 105 5.62 -21.24 10.73
CA VAL A 105 5.42 -20.80 12.12
C VAL A 105 5.64 -19.29 12.26
N LEU A 106 6.46 -18.69 11.39
CA LEU A 106 6.82 -17.28 11.48
C LEU A 106 5.76 -16.41 10.78
N ASN A 107 5.10 -15.54 11.54
CA ASN A 107 4.12 -14.56 11.06
C ASN A 107 3.02 -15.17 10.17
N ARG A 108 2.40 -16.27 10.65
CA ARG A 108 1.32 -16.98 9.95
C ARG A 108 0.28 -16.05 9.31
N GLY A 109 0.00 -16.28 8.02
CA GLY A 109 -1.05 -15.56 7.30
C GLY A 109 -0.69 -14.11 6.99
N ARG A 110 0.58 -13.71 7.15
CA ARG A 110 1.08 -12.35 6.89
C ARG A 110 2.27 -12.40 5.94
N PHE A 111 2.40 -11.36 5.13
CA PHE A 111 3.45 -11.25 4.09
C PHE A 111 3.32 -12.34 3.02
N VAL A 112 4.17 -12.29 1.98
CA VAL A 112 4.36 -13.33 0.94
C VAL A 112 3.08 -14.11 0.58
N GLY A 113 1.98 -13.42 0.24
CA GLY A 113 0.74 -14.08 -0.22
C GLY A 113 -0.09 -14.76 0.86
N ARG A 114 0.05 -14.30 2.12
CA ARG A 114 -0.58 -14.90 3.30
C ARG A 114 -0.14 -16.34 3.58
N LEU A 115 1.06 -16.69 3.12
CA LEU A 115 1.73 -17.96 3.43
C LEU A 115 2.33 -17.97 4.84
#